data_AF-A0A254MZF3-F1
#
_entry.id   AF-A0A254MZF3-F1
#
_cell.length_a   1.000
_cell.length_b   1.000
_cell.length_c   1.000
_cell.angle_alpha   90.00
_cell.angle_beta   90.00
_cell.angle_gamma   90.00
#
_symmetry.space_group_name_H-M   'P 1'
#
loop_
_entity.id
_entity.type
_entity.pdbx_description
1 polymer ?
#
loop_
_entity_poly.entity_id
_entity_poly.type
_entity_poly.pdbx_seq_one_letter_code
_entity_poly.pdbx_strand_id
1 'polypeptide(L)'
;MTAPLRILLLCHSFNSLTQRLFVELGALGYALAVEFDIADRVTEEAVELFQPQLVVAPFLKRRIPESVWTRLPCLVVHPGPPGDRGPSALDWAVLEGRAEWGVTVLQANAEFDAGPVCDHGHVAMRAASKGSLYRREVAEAAVQAVLRALARFAEGGASAPVAAAAAAGTWRPAMPQSERRIDWQQDGSARVLAKLRSADGQPGVADELFGHACHLSDGHAASVALLASLPPGLPGELLARRDGALLRRTVDGAVWIGQARAASACGDGQPFKLPAALAFAAQAERLPQLPVPLERPDDEWGELRYRESGPPGGRLGCLSFDFHNGAMSTAQCERLLAALREVKRRDTRVLLLLGGGDFFSNGIHLNCIEAAAHRPGDSAADESWRNINAMDDVALELITTTDRLTVAVLRGNAGAGGAFLALAADEVWAHRGVVLNPHYKNMGNLYGSEYWTYLLPRRLGADGARALMRRRLPLGAAEAARLGLIDRCVDADATAFEAGAILDGEALALSHNLAQRIAAKQQARHADEARRPLAAYRQDELSRMHRNFYGFDPSYHVARYHFVHKLPQAWTPRHLAVHRERGAAA
;
A
#
# COMPACT_ATOMS: atom_id res chain seq x y z
N MET A 1 22.64 2.74 -32.72
CA MET A 1 21.67 2.42 -31.65
C MET A 1 20.46 3.30 -31.88
N THR A 2 19.27 2.71 -32.04
CA THR A 2 18.02 3.48 -32.17
C THR A 2 17.77 4.26 -30.88
N ALA A 3 17.28 5.49 -30.98
CA ALA A 3 16.92 6.27 -29.81
C ALA A 3 15.81 5.54 -29.01
N PRO A 4 15.84 5.58 -27.66
CA PRO A 4 14.82 4.92 -26.85
C PRO A 4 13.44 5.51 -27.13
N LEU A 5 12.41 4.67 -27.14
CA LEU A 5 11.02 5.12 -27.26
C LEU A 5 10.65 6.03 -26.07
N ARG A 6 10.10 7.20 -26.38
CA ARG A 6 9.68 8.25 -25.44
C ARG A 6 8.21 8.06 -25.08
N ILE A 7 7.93 7.77 -23.82
CA ILE A 7 6.58 7.51 -23.32
C ILE A 7 6.21 8.56 -22.26
N LEU A 8 5.09 9.25 -22.48
CA LEU A 8 4.51 10.13 -21.47
C LEU A 8 3.46 9.35 -20.66
N LEU A 9 3.69 9.22 -19.35
CA LEU A 9 2.69 8.70 -18.41
C LEU A 9 1.76 9.84 -17.98
N LEU A 10 0.54 9.85 -18.52
CA LEU A 10 -0.48 10.84 -18.16
C LEU A 10 -1.39 10.25 -17.06
N CYS A 11 -1.46 10.89 -15.90
CA CYS A 11 -2.22 10.33 -14.77
C CYS A 11 -2.85 11.40 -13.89
N HIS A 12 -3.97 11.11 -13.23
CA HIS A 12 -4.55 12.03 -12.23
C HIS A 12 -3.67 12.13 -10.96
N SER A 13 -2.94 11.07 -10.66
CA SER A 13 -1.96 11.03 -9.56
C SER A 13 -0.94 9.93 -9.85
N PHE A 14 0.29 10.09 -9.33
CA PHE A 14 1.33 9.06 -9.40
C PHE A 14 1.03 7.90 -8.42
N ASN A 15 -0.06 7.17 -8.69
CA ASN A 15 -0.59 6.12 -7.83
C ASN A 15 0.23 4.81 -7.92
N SER A 16 -0.20 3.76 -7.23
CA SER A 16 0.51 2.47 -7.21
C SER A 16 0.69 1.84 -8.60
N LEU A 17 -0.33 1.91 -9.48
CA LEU A 17 -0.23 1.36 -10.83
C LEU A 17 0.70 2.21 -11.71
N THR A 18 0.58 3.54 -11.66
CA THR A 18 1.47 4.43 -12.41
C THR A 18 2.93 4.27 -11.97
N GLN A 19 3.19 4.14 -10.66
CA GLN A 19 4.54 3.86 -10.16
C GLN A 19 5.06 2.51 -10.63
N ARG A 20 4.23 1.47 -10.60
CA ARG A 20 4.62 0.14 -11.10
C ARG A 20 4.97 0.19 -12.58
N LEU A 21 4.13 0.81 -13.41
CA LEU A 21 4.42 0.99 -14.84
C LEU A 21 5.69 1.84 -15.05
N PHE A 22 5.89 2.91 -14.29
CA PHE A 22 7.11 3.71 -14.38
C PHE A 22 8.37 2.89 -14.13
N VAL A 23 8.34 2.01 -13.12
CA VAL A 23 9.45 1.10 -12.80
C VAL A 23 9.68 0.08 -13.92
N GLU A 24 8.63 -0.61 -14.37
CA GLU A 24 8.73 -1.69 -15.38
C GLU A 24 9.18 -1.14 -16.75
N LEU A 25 8.62 0.00 -17.16
CA LEU A 25 8.99 0.66 -18.41
C LEU A 25 10.40 1.25 -18.36
N GLY A 26 10.81 1.77 -17.19
CA GLY A 26 12.17 2.28 -16.99
C GLY A 26 13.21 1.17 -17.07
N ALA A 27 12.89 -0.02 -16.53
CA ALA A 27 13.75 -1.21 -16.62
C ALA A 27 13.94 -1.70 -18.05
N LEU A 28 12.99 -1.44 -18.95
CA LEU A 28 13.09 -1.73 -20.39
C LEU A 28 13.89 -0.67 -21.17
N GLY A 29 14.37 0.39 -20.51
CA GLY A 29 15.19 1.43 -21.12
C GLY A 29 14.40 2.50 -21.90
N TYR A 30 13.07 2.57 -21.70
CA TYR A 30 12.26 3.64 -22.29
C TYR A 30 12.58 5.00 -21.65
N ALA A 31 12.50 6.06 -22.45
CA ALA A 31 12.61 7.42 -21.95
C ALA A 31 11.23 7.85 -21.41
N LEU A 32 11.14 8.07 -20.10
CA LEU A 32 9.87 8.33 -19.42
C LEU A 32 9.78 9.77 -18.91
N ALA A 33 8.59 10.35 -19.05
CA ALA A 33 8.14 11.48 -18.26
C ALA A 33 6.76 11.19 -17.69
N VAL A 34 6.42 11.85 -16.59
CA VAL A 34 5.07 11.79 -16.01
C VAL A 34 4.47 13.19 -16.07
N GLU A 35 3.20 13.29 -16.42
CA GLU A 35 2.42 14.52 -16.29
C GLU A 35 1.11 14.22 -15.55
N PHE A 36 0.73 15.13 -14.66
CA PHE A 36 -0.57 15.11 -14.01
C PHE A 36 -1.65 15.69 -14.93
N ASP A 37 -2.75 14.95 -15.06
CA ASP A 37 -3.96 15.39 -15.77
C ASP A 37 -4.70 16.47 -14.95
N ILE A 38 -4.21 17.69 -15.08
CA ILE A 38 -4.69 18.88 -14.35
C ILE A 38 -5.63 19.71 -15.23
N ALA A 39 -5.22 20.01 -16.47
CA ALA A 39 -5.97 20.79 -17.45
C ALA A 39 -5.51 20.45 -18.87
N ASP A 40 -6.37 20.64 -19.86
CA ASP A 40 -6.07 20.27 -21.25
C ASP A 40 -4.79 20.94 -21.76
N ARG A 41 -4.65 22.25 -21.52
CA ARG A 41 -3.45 23.02 -21.90
C ARG A 41 -2.17 22.50 -21.24
N VAL A 42 -2.25 21.98 -20.01
CA VAL A 42 -1.10 21.41 -19.28
C VAL A 42 -0.65 20.12 -19.95
N THR A 43 -1.60 19.27 -20.36
CA THR A 43 -1.33 18.03 -21.11
C THR A 43 -0.75 18.33 -22.49
N GLU A 44 -1.32 19.30 -23.22
CA GLU A 44 -0.81 19.74 -24.53
C GLU A 44 0.63 20.25 -24.43
N GLU A 45 0.92 21.12 -23.44
CA GLU A 45 2.26 21.64 -23.21
C GLU A 45 3.25 20.52 -22.86
N ALA A 46 2.85 19.54 -22.05
CA ALA A 46 3.71 18.40 -21.72
C ALA A 46 4.06 17.57 -22.97
N VAL A 47 3.11 17.39 -23.88
CA VAL A 47 3.34 16.74 -25.18
C VAL A 47 4.28 17.59 -26.05
N GLU A 48 4.08 18.91 -26.11
CA GLU A 48 4.94 19.84 -26.85
C GLU A 48 6.39 19.84 -26.32
N LEU A 49 6.57 19.83 -25.00
CA LEU A 49 7.89 19.85 -24.37
C LEU A 49 8.58 18.48 -24.45
N PHE A 50 7.85 17.41 -24.15
CA PHE A 50 8.44 16.08 -24.06
C PHE A 50 8.47 15.33 -25.39
N GLN A 51 7.77 15.78 -26.44
CA GLN A 51 7.73 15.14 -27.77
C GLN A 51 7.62 13.60 -27.69
N PRO A 52 6.63 13.05 -26.95
CA PRO A 52 6.48 11.60 -26.80
C PRO A 52 6.06 10.97 -28.12
N GLN A 53 6.45 9.71 -28.32
CA GLN A 53 5.95 8.88 -29.41
C GLN A 53 4.64 8.16 -29.01
N LEU A 54 4.38 8.07 -27.71
CA LEU A 54 3.24 7.38 -27.15
C LEU A 54 2.84 8.01 -25.80
N VAL A 55 1.54 8.12 -25.56
CA VAL A 55 0.98 8.42 -24.23
C VAL A 55 0.44 7.12 -23.64
N VAL A 56 0.78 6.84 -22.38
CA VAL A 56 0.14 5.78 -21.60
C VAL A 56 -0.57 6.44 -20.43
N ALA A 57 -1.84 6.09 -20.23
CA ALA A 57 -2.74 6.66 -19.26
C ALA A 57 -3.25 5.59 -18.28
N PRO A 58 -2.50 5.29 -17.19
CA PRO A 58 -2.86 4.20 -16.28
C PRO A 58 -4.00 4.54 -15.33
N PHE A 59 -4.26 5.82 -15.12
CA PHE A 59 -5.26 6.31 -14.18
C PHE A 59 -5.67 7.74 -14.51
N LEU A 60 -6.83 7.91 -15.14
CA LEU A 60 -7.40 9.22 -15.49
C LEU A 60 -8.73 9.46 -14.81
N LYS A 61 -9.09 10.74 -14.68
CA LYS A 61 -10.43 11.18 -14.28
C LYS A 61 -11.07 12.12 -15.31
N ARG A 62 -10.27 12.64 -16.24
CA ARG A 62 -10.74 13.47 -17.36
C ARG A 62 -10.38 12.78 -18.67
N ARG A 63 -10.94 13.28 -19.77
CA ARG A 63 -10.57 12.84 -21.10
C ARG A 63 -9.19 13.38 -21.45
N ILE A 64 -8.44 12.60 -22.22
CA ILE A 64 -7.28 13.12 -22.94
C ILE A 64 -7.82 14.15 -23.95
N PRO A 65 -7.20 15.34 -24.10
CA PRO A 65 -7.65 16.34 -25.06
C PRO A 65 -7.65 15.81 -26.50
N GLU A 66 -8.65 16.20 -27.30
CA GLU A 66 -8.74 15.83 -28.73
C GLU A 66 -7.51 16.24 -29.53
N SER A 67 -6.96 17.40 -29.20
CA SER A 67 -5.69 17.87 -29.74
C SER A 67 -4.55 16.89 -29.50
N VAL A 68 -4.60 15.99 -28.51
CA VAL A 68 -3.53 15.02 -28.24
C VAL A 68 -3.82 13.67 -28.88
N TRP A 69 -4.97 13.06 -28.60
CA TRP A 69 -5.23 11.67 -29.02
C TRP A 69 -5.47 11.50 -30.52
N THR A 70 -5.78 12.57 -31.26
CA THR A 70 -5.87 12.55 -32.73
C THR A 70 -4.49 12.57 -33.41
N ARG A 71 -3.45 13.05 -32.73
CA ARG A 71 -2.09 13.19 -33.27
C ARG A 71 -1.12 12.11 -32.79
N LEU A 72 -1.33 11.60 -31.58
CA LEU A 72 -0.46 10.62 -30.94
C LEU A 72 -1.24 9.39 -30.48
N PRO A 73 -0.67 8.19 -30.62
CA PRO A 73 -1.21 7.01 -29.97
C PRO A 73 -1.31 7.22 -28.45
N CYS A 74 -2.46 6.89 -27.88
CA CYS A 74 -2.79 7.12 -26.47
C CYS A 74 -3.42 5.85 -25.91
N LEU A 75 -2.69 5.11 -25.07
CA LEU A 75 -3.17 3.87 -24.47
C LEU A 75 -3.75 4.16 -23.08
N VAL A 76 -5.05 3.93 -22.92
CA VAL A 76 -5.77 4.08 -21.65
C VAL A 76 -5.94 2.71 -21.02
N VAL A 77 -5.62 2.61 -19.72
CA VAL A 77 -5.85 1.39 -18.94
C VAL A 77 -7.22 1.48 -18.28
N HIS A 78 -8.11 0.57 -18.64
CA HIS A 78 -9.43 0.41 -18.06
C HIS A 78 -9.48 -0.84 -17.17
N PRO A 79 -9.83 -0.74 -15.88
CA PRO A 79 -9.87 -1.89 -14.96
C PRO A 79 -11.17 -2.71 -15.13
N GLY A 80 -11.51 -3.03 -16.37
CA GLY A 80 -12.64 -3.86 -16.78
C GLY A 80 -12.30 -4.70 -18.02
N PRO A 81 -12.98 -5.84 -18.23
CA PRO A 81 -12.79 -6.68 -19.40
C PRO A 81 -13.24 -5.94 -20.69
N PRO A 82 -12.84 -6.43 -21.88
CA PRO A 82 -13.25 -5.83 -23.14
C PRO A 82 -14.76 -5.61 -23.23
N GLY A 83 -15.16 -4.37 -23.55
CA GLY A 83 -16.54 -3.94 -23.62
C GLY A 83 -17.06 -3.25 -22.35
N ASP A 84 -16.52 -3.54 -21.16
CA ASP A 84 -16.91 -2.80 -19.95
C ASP A 84 -16.54 -1.32 -20.09
N ARG A 85 -17.45 -0.42 -19.70
CA ARG A 85 -17.25 1.03 -19.81
C ARG A 85 -17.75 1.74 -18.56
N GLY A 86 -17.00 2.75 -18.12
CA GLY A 86 -17.42 3.67 -17.08
C GLY A 86 -16.49 3.69 -15.87
N PRO A 87 -16.62 4.73 -15.02
CA PRO A 87 -15.61 5.11 -14.04
C PRO A 87 -15.61 4.25 -12.76
N SER A 88 -16.45 3.21 -12.67
CA SER A 88 -16.65 2.40 -11.46
C SER A 88 -16.66 0.90 -11.75
N ALA A 89 -15.92 0.46 -12.77
CA ALA A 89 -15.82 -0.95 -13.20
C ALA A 89 -15.61 -1.93 -12.03
N LEU A 90 -14.55 -1.73 -11.25
CA LEU A 90 -14.24 -2.60 -10.10
C LEU A 90 -15.24 -2.50 -8.95
N ASP A 91 -15.83 -1.31 -8.72
CA ASP A 91 -16.88 -1.16 -7.70
C ASP A 91 -18.04 -2.11 -8.00
N TRP A 92 -18.50 -2.09 -9.24
CA TRP A 92 -19.60 -2.93 -9.69
C TRP A 92 -19.25 -4.42 -9.67
N ALA A 93 -18.07 -4.78 -10.17
CA ALA A 93 -17.61 -6.16 -10.18
C ALA A 93 -17.56 -6.78 -8.76
N VAL A 94 -17.05 -6.01 -7.78
CA VAL A 94 -17.00 -6.44 -6.37
C VAL A 94 -18.38 -6.49 -5.74
N LEU A 95 -19.25 -5.50 -5.99
CA LEU A 95 -20.59 -5.47 -5.41
C LEU A 95 -21.48 -6.61 -5.94
N GLU A 96 -21.30 -6.99 -7.20
CA GLU A 96 -22.02 -8.07 -7.87
C GLU A 96 -21.46 -9.46 -7.57
N GLY A 97 -20.31 -9.54 -6.89
CA GLY A 97 -19.65 -10.82 -6.58
C GLY A 97 -19.18 -11.57 -7.83
N ARG A 98 -18.69 -10.85 -8.85
CA ARG A 98 -18.13 -11.47 -10.06
C ARG A 98 -16.95 -12.35 -9.67
N ALA A 99 -16.92 -13.60 -10.16
CA ALA A 99 -15.81 -14.52 -9.96
C ALA A 99 -14.66 -14.29 -10.96
N GLU A 100 -14.99 -13.82 -12.15
CA GLU A 100 -14.04 -13.48 -13.21
C GLU A 100 -14.23 -12.04 -13.68
N TRP A 101 -13.13 -11.38 -13.99
CA TRP A 101 -13.08 -10.00 -14.45
C TRP A 101 -11.92 -9.81 -15.44
N GLY A 102 -11.55 -8.56 -15.72
CA GLY A 102 -10.40 -8.29 -16.57
C GLY A 102 -9.92 -6.85 -16.52
N VAL A 103 -8.92 -6.60 -17.35
CA VAL A 103 -8.36 -5.29 -17.64
C VAL A 103 -8.27 -5.14 -19.15
N THR A 104 -8.48 -3.92 -19.63
CA THR A 104 -8.39 -3.59 -21.05
C THR A 104 -7.43 -2.42 -21.24
N VAL A 105 -6.53 -2.53 -22.21
CA VAL A 105 -5.72 -1.40 -22.71
C VAL A 105 -6.33 -0.99 -24.03
N LEU A 106 -6.88 0.23 -24.08
CA LEU A 106 -7.64 0.74 -25.23
C LEU A 106 -7.01 2.01 -25.78
N GLN A 107 -7.16 2.23 -27.08
CA GLN A 107 -6.74 3.45 -27.74
C GLN A 107 -7.75 4.58 -27.43
N ALA A 108 -7.30 5.74 -26.96
CA ALA A 108 -8.19 6.87 -26.70
C ALA A 108 -8.93 7.33 -27.96
N ASN A 109 -10.22 7.67 -27.81
CA ASN A 109 -11.07 8.28 -28.84
C ASN A 109 -12.02 9.31 -28.20
N ALA A 110 -13.02 9.78 -28.96
CA ALA A 110 -13.99 10.78 -28.50
C ALA A 110 -14.97 10.28 -27.41
N GLU A 111 -15.12 8.96 -27.26
CA GLU A 111 -16.06 8.31 -26.34
C GLU A 111 -15.32 7.66 -25.15
N PHE A 112 -15.88 7.72 -23.94
CA PHE A 112 -15.23 7.08 -22.79
C PHE A 112 -15.22 5.56 -22.94
N ASP A 113 -14.03 4.96 -22.75
CA ASP A 113 -13.79 3.52 -22.74
C ASP A 113 -14.33 2.77 -23.99
N ALA A 114 -14.51 3.49 -25.10
CA ALA A 114 -15.06 2.95 -26.34
C ALA A 114 -14.00 2.76 -27.44
N GLY A 115 -12.75 2.99 -27.08
CA GLY A 115 -11.61 2.86 -27.96
C GLY A 115 -11.40 1.44 -28.48
N PRO A 116 -10.77 1.27 -29.66
CA PRO A 116 -10.28 -0.03 -30.10
C PRO A 116 -9.38 -0.66 -29.03
N VAL A 117 -9.59 -1.95 -28.75
CA VAL A 117 -8.81 -2.70 -27.75
C VAL A 117 -7.43 -2.99 -28.30
N CYS A 118 -6.39 -2.47 -27.64
CA CYS A 118 -5.01 -2.75 -27.98
C CYS A 118 -4.53 -4.05 -27.33
N ASP A 119 -4.88 -4.33 -26.07
CA ASP A 119 -4.60 -5.59 -25.36
C ASP A 119 -5.62 -5.77 -24.21
N HIS A 120 -5.67 -6.96 -23.61
CA HIS A 120 -6.47 -7.20 -22.42
C HIS A 120 -5.87 -8.31 -21.54
N GLY A 121 -6.27 -8.35 -20.28
CA GLY A 121 -5.84 -9.34 -19.30
C GLY A 121 -7.02 -9.90 -18.51
N HIS A 122 -6.92 -11.16 -18.14
CA HIS A 122 -7.88 -11.84 -17.27
C HIS A 122 -7.57 -11.58 -15.80
N VAL A 123 -8.60 -11.45 -14.96
CA VAL A 123 -8.47 -11.25 -13.52
C VAL A 123 -9.41 -12.21 -12.79
N ALA A 124 -8.85 -13.17 -12.05
CA ALA A 124 -9.61 -13.99 -11.11
C ALA A 124 -9.95 -13.16 -9.86
N MET A 125 -11.23 -13.08 -9.52
CA MET A 125 -11.73 -12.20 -8.47
C MET A 125 -11.76 -12.92 -7.12
N ARG A 126 -10.91 -12.48 -6.20
CA ARG A 126 -11.01 -12.87 -4.78
C ARG A 126 -12.15 -12.16 -4.07
N ALA A 127 -12.63 -12.75 -2.99
CA ALA A 127 -13.51 -12.10 -2.02
C ALA A 127 -12.75 -11.04 -1.18
N ALA A 128 -12.25 -10.01 -1.84
CA ALA A 128 -11.37 -8.99 -1.28
C ALA A 128 -11.89 -7.59 -1.56
N SER A 129 -11.27 -6.59 -0.93
CA SER A 129 -11.59 -5.20 -1.19
C SER A 129 -11.15 -4.79 -2.59
N LYS A 130 -11.88 -3.87 -3.21
CA LYS A 130 -11.51 -3.22 -4.48
C LYS A 130 -10.07 -2.72 -4.46
N GLY A 131 -9.66 -2.10 -3.36
CA GLY A 131 -8.30 -1.58 -3.20
C GLY A 131 -7.23 -2.67 -3.30
N SER A 132 -7.47 -3.83 -2.66
CA SER A 132 -6.59 -5.01 -2.74
C SER A 132 -6.54 -5.57 -4.15
N LEU A 133 -7.70 -5.77 -4.79
CA LEU A 133 -7.76 -6.27 -6.18
C LEU A 133 -7.03 -5.33 -7.15
N TYR A 134 -7.23 -4.02 -6.99
CA TYR A 134 -6.55 -3.00 -7.80
C TYR A 134 -5.02 -3.08 -7.68
N ARG A 135 -4.50 -3.30 -6.47
CA ARG A 135 -3.05 -3.33 -6.19
C ARG A 135 -2.38 -4.65 -6.56
N ARG A 136 -3.14 -5.74 -6.68
CA ARG A 136 -2.61 -7.09 -6.91
C ARG A 136 -2.96 -7.57 -8.31
N GLU A 137 -4.07 -8.27 -8.48
CA GLU A 137 -4.42 -8.95 -9.73
C GLU A 137 -4.62 -7.98 -10.89
N VAL A 138 -5.32 -6.86 -10.64
CA VAL A 138 -5.60 -5.84 -11.66
C VAL A 138 -4.31 -5.14 -12.07
N ALA A 139 -3.46 -4.77 -11.12
CA ALA A 139 -2.18 -4.11 -11.44
C ALA A 139 -1.26 -5.02 -12.25
N GLU A 140 -1.17 -6.31 -11.89
CA GLU A 140 -0.38 -7.27 -12.65
C GLU A 140 -0.94 -7.46 -14.07
N ALA A 141 -2.25 -7.70 -14.20
CA ALA A 141 -2.89 -7.84 -15.51
C ALA A 141 -2.72 -6.59 -16.37
N ALA A 142 -2.84 -5.39 -15.78
CA ALA A 142 -2.65 -4.11 -16.45
C ALA A 142 -1.21 -3.93 -16.95
N VAL A 143 -0.21 -4.21 -16.11
CA VAL A 143 1.20 -4.13 -16.49
C VAL A 143 1.48 -5.06 -17.67
N GLN A 144 1.05 -6.33 -17.59
CA GLN A 144 1.28 -7.29 -18.65
C GLN A 144 0.59 -6.88 -19.97
N ALA A 145 -0.65 -6.37 -19.91
CA ALA A 145 -1.36 -5.90 -21.08
C ALA A 145 -0.69 -4.66 -21.72
N VAL A 146 -0.21 -3.70 -20.90
CA VAL A 146 0.53 -2.54 -21.39
C VAL A 146 1.86 -2.98 -22.03
N LEU A 147 2.62 -3.85 -21.40
CA LEU A 147 3.89 -4.35 -21.95
C LEU A 147 3.71 -5.04 -23.31
N ARG A 148 2.67 -5.87 -23.46
CA ARG A 148 2.35 -6.49 -24.76
C ARG A 148 1.89 -5.49 -25.81
N ALA A 149 1.07 -4.50 -25.43
CA ALA A 149 0.65 -3.44 -26.34
C ALA A 149 1.86 -2.62 -26.83
N LEU A 150 2.81 -2.32 -25.95
CA LEU A 150 4.05 -1.62 -26.27
C LEU A 150 4.98 -2.42 -27.18
N ALA A 151 5.13 -3.72 -26.92
CA ALA A 151 5.95 -4.59 -27.77
C ALA A 151 5.44 -4.57 -29.22
N ARG A 152 4.12 -4.72 -29.42
CA ARG A 152 3.50 -4.63 -30.75
C ARG A 152 3.68 -3.25 -31.40
N PHE A 153 3.55 -2.18 -30.61
CA PHE A 153 3.80 -0.81 -31.08
C PHE A 153 5.24 -0.62 -31.56
N ALA A 154 6.21 -1.16 -30.83
CA ALA A 154 7.64 -1.07 -31.16
C ALA A 154 8.01 -1.87 -32.43
N GLU A 155 7.30 -2.95 -32.73
CA GLU A 155 7.49 -3.80 -33.93
C GLU A 155 6.93 -3.18 -35.22
N GLY A 156 6.41 -1.94 -35.18
CA GLY A 156 5.85 -1.26 -36.34
C GLY A 156 4.40 -1.64 -36.65
N GLY A 157 3.77 -2.45 -35.79
CA GLY A 157 2.33 -2.49 -35.73
C GLY A 157 1.84 -1.11 -35.29
N ALA A 158 0.90 -0.51 -36.04
CA ALA A 158 0.07 0.55 -35.47
C ALA A 158 -0.56 0.04 -34.15
N SER A 159 -1.26 0.88 -33.37
CA SER A 159 -2.17 0.41 -32.30
C SER A 159 -3.34 -0.45 -32.87
N ALA A 160 -3.06 -1.36 -33.80
CA ALA A 160 -3.98 -2.20 -34.50
C ALA A 160 -4.75 -3.00 -33.44
N PRO A 161 -6.08 -2.89 -33.43
CA PRO A 161 -6.88 -3.54 -32.42
C PRO A 161 -6.66 -5.04 -32.47
N VAL A 162 -6.52 -5.65 -31.29
CA VAL A 162 -6.61 -7.10 -31.19
C VAL A 162 -8.08 -7.50 -31.29
N ALA A 163 -8.36 -8.60 -32.00
CA ALA A 163 -9.70 -9.16 -32.05
C ALA A 163 -10.09 -9.63 -30.64
N ALA A 164 -10.89 -8.84 -29.94
CA ALA A 164 -11.50 -9.23 -28.67
C ALA A 164 -12.93 -9.69 -28.94
N ALA A 165 -13.38 -10.75 -28.28
CA ALA A 165 -14.79 -11.10 -28.22
C ALA A 165 -15.52 -9.98 -27.46
N ALA A 166 -15.94 -8.94 -28.17
CA ALA A 166 -16.69 -7.84 -27.60
C ALA A 166 -18.08 -8.38 -27.22
N ALA A 167 -18.32 -8.61 -25.93
CA ALA A 167 -19.68 -8.46 -25.44
C ALA A 167 -20.08 -7.00 -25.73
N ALA A 168 -21.32 -6.76 -26.19
CA ALA A 168 -21.86 -5.41 -26.37
C ALA A 168 -21.94 -4.74 -25.00
N GLY A 169 -20.82 -4.19 -24.54
CA GLY A 169 -20.72 -3.71 -23.18
C GLY A 169 -21.44 -2.38 -23.03
N THR A 170 -22.22 -2.30 -21.96
CA THR A 170 -23.09 -1.18 -21.68
C THR A 170 -22.35 -0.17 -20.81
N TRP A 171 -22.44 1.12 -21.14
CA TRP A 171 -21.94 2.19 -20.28
C TRP A 171 -22.58 2.11 -18.89
N ARG A 172 -21.75 2.13 -17.85
CA ARG A 172 -22.20 2.18 -16.45
C ARG A 172 -21.80 3.53 -15.83
N PRO A 173 -22.74 4.29 -15.27
CA PRO A 173 -22.39 5.53 -14.60
C PRO A 173 -21.54 5.24 -13.34
N ALA A 174 -20.95 6.32 -12.79
CA ALA A 174 -20.36 6.26 -11.47
C ALA A 174 -21.37 5.69 -10.48
N MET A 175 -20.99 4.64 -9.75
CA MET A 175 -21.93 3.97 -8.85
C MET A 175 -22.34 4.95 -7.74
N PRO A 176 -23.64 5.19 -7.50
CA PRO A 176 -24.10 6.11 -6.46
C PRO A 176 -24.06 5.46 -5.06
N GLN A 177 -24.14 6.29 -4.00
CA GLN A 177 -24.19 5.77 -2.61
C GLN A 177 -25.46 4.94 -2.35
N SER A 178 -26.56 5.18 -3.07
CA SER A 178 -27.79 4.37 -2.96
C SER A 178 -27.55 2.89 -3.22
N GLU A 179 -26.66 2.54 -4.16
CA GLU A 179 -26.28 1.15 -4.46
C GLU A 179 -25.38 0.53 -3.38
N ARG A 180 -24.69 1.37 -2.60
CA ARG A 180 -23.78 0.94 -1.53
C ARG A 180 -24.44 0.89 -0.16
N ARG A 181 -25.62 1.50 0.01
CA ARG A 181 -26.31 1.63 1.31
C ARG A 181 -26.45 0.26 1.95
N ILE A 182 -25.93 0.10 3.18
CA ILE A 182 -26.16 -1.10 3.97
C ILE A 182 -27.56 -0.99 4.60
N ASP A 183 -28.37 -2.03 4.43
CA ASP A 183 -29.63 -2.18 5.15
C ASP A 183 -29.40 -3.21 6.26
N TRP A 184 -29.08 -2.73 7.46
CA TRP A 184 -28.75 -3.59 8.58
C TRP A 184 -29.89 -4.52 9.02
N GLN A 185 -31.14 -4.24 8.62
CA GLN A 185 -32.29 -5.08 8.92
C GLN A 185 -32.54 -6.18 7.88
N GLN A 186 -31.86 -6.13 6.73
CA GLN A 186 -32.09 -7.06 5.61
C GLN A 186 -30.81 -7.72 5.09
N ASP A 187 -29.68 -7.04 5.14
CA ASP A 187 -28.42 -7.52 4.61
C ASP A 187 -27.73 -8.50 5.59
N GLY A 188 -27.45 -9.70 5.09
CA GLY A 188 -26.53 -10.65 5.73
C GLY A 188 -25.07 -10.21 5.62
N SER A 189 -24.21 -10.84 6.42
CA SER A 189 -22.78 -10.52 6.57
C SER A 189 -22.07 -10.49 5.22
N ALA A 190 -22.35 -11.46 4.34
CA ALA A 190 -21.76 -11.51 3.00
C ALA A 190 -22.11 -10.29 2.14
N ARG A 191 -23.37 -9.81 2.19
CA ARG A 191 -23.83 -8.64 1.43
C ARG A 191 -23.25 -7.35 1.99
N VAL A 192 -23.20 -7.22 3.31
CA VAL A 192 -22.56 -6.09 4.00
C VAL A 192 -21.08 -6.01 3.62
N LEU A 193 -20.36 -7.14 3.66
CA LEU A 193 -18.96 -7.20 3.27
C LEU A 193 -18.75 -6.85 1.79
N ALA A 194 -19.63 -7.30 0.88
CA ALA A 194 -19.55 -6.91 -0.53
C ALA A 194 -19.70 -5.39 -0.73
N LYS A 195 -20.63 -4.74 -0.01
CA LYS A 195 -20.80 -3.28 -0.01
C LYS A 195 -19.58 -2.53 0.55
N LEU A 196 -19.03 -2.99 1.66
CA LEU A 196 -17.81 -2.41 2.26
C LEU A 196 -16.60 -2.58 1.32
N ARG A 197 -16.41 -3.78 0.76
CA ARG A 197 -15.31 -4.12 -0.14
C ARG A 197 -15.38 -3.37 -1.46
N SER A 198 -16.57 -3.15 -2.02
CA SER A 198 -16.76 -2.38 -3.26
C SER A 198 -16.46 -0.90 -3.10
N ALA A 199 -16.40 -0.40 -1.86
CA ALA A 199 -16.15 1.01 -1.54
C ALA A 199 -14.79 1.25 -0.86
N ASP A 200 -14.03 0.21 -0.52
CA ASP A 200 -12.74 0.38 0.16
C ASP A 200 -11.66 0.94 -0.78
N GLY A 201 -10.76 1.72 -0.20
CA GLY A 201 -9.93 2.71 -0.91
C GLY A 201 -10.66 4.04 -1.00
N GLN A 202 -11.67 4.12 -1.86
CA GLN A 202 -12.63 5.23 -2.04
C GLN A 202 -13.90 4.69 -2.73
N PRO A 203 -15.11 5.21 -2.47
CA PRO A 203 -15.42 6.35 -1.62
C PRO A 203 -15.77 5.96 -0.18
N GLY A 204 -15.76 4.69 0.22
CA GLY A 204 -16.40 4.24 1.47
C GLY A 204 -17.94 4.23 1.38
N VAL A 205 -18.59 3.50 2.28
CA VAL A 205 -20.04 3.35 2.33
C VAL A 205 -20.62 4.40 3.27
N ALA A 206 -21.51 5.27 2.77
CA ALA A 206 -22.22 6.21 3.63
C ALA A 206 -23.16 5.45 4.59
N ASP A 207 -23.02 5.70 5.89
CA ASP A 207 -23.77 5.04 6.97
C ASP A 207 -23.75 5.94 8.22
N GLU A 208 -24.25 5.43 9.34
CA GLU A 208 -24.22 6.07 10.65
C GLU A 208 -23.63 5.13 11.71
N LEU A 209 -22.77 5.68 12.56
CA LEU A 209 -22.31 5.02 13.79
C LEU A 209 -22.67 5.92 14.97
N PHE A 210 -23.27 5.32 16.00
CA PHE A 210 -23.74 6.04 17.19
C PHE A 210 -24.66 7.24 16.86
N GLY A 211 -25.44 7.18 15.77
CA GLY A 211 -26.31 8.26 15.31
C GLY A 211 -25.60 9.41 14.59
N HIS A 212 -24.33 9.25 14.23
CA HIS A 212 -23.56 10.25 13.51
C HIS A 212 -23.19 9.76 12.10
N ALA A 213 -23.46 10.59 11.10
CA ALA A 213 -23.13 10.31 9.71
C ALA A 213 -21.62 10.11 9.50
N CYS A 214 -21.27 9.06 8.77
CA CYS A 214 -19.89 8.70 8.47
C CYS A 214 -19.77 7.89 7.18
N HIS A 215 -18.53 7.59 6.78
CA HIS A 215 -18.27 6.61 5.71
C HIS A 215 -17.45 5.44 6.23
N LEU A 216 -17.93 4.22 6.01
CA LEU A 216 -17.35 2.97 6.49
C LEU A 216 -16.46 2.31 5.43
N SER A 217 -15.44 1.60 5.88
CA SER A 217 -14.55 0.79 5.04
C SER A 217 -13.80 -0.24 5.91
N ASP A 218 -12.96 -1.09 5.29
CA ASP A 218 -12.16 -2.10 5.98
C ASP A 218 -13.01 -3.12 6.75
N GLY A 219 -13.92 -3.76 6.01
CA GLY A 219 -14.88 -4.72 6.54
C GLY A 219 -14.33 -6.14 6.64
N HIS A 220 -14.48 -6.79 7.80
CA HIS A 220 -14.05 -8.17 8.05
C HIS A 220 -15.16 -9.01 8.68
N ALA A 221 -15.20 -10.30 8.39
CA ALA A 221 -16.19 -11.19 8.99
C ALA A 221 -15.85 -11.48 10.48
N ALA A 222 -16.88 -11.64 11.31
CA ALA A 222 -16.72 -12.29 12.61
C ALA A 222 -16.70 -13.81 12.46
N SER A 223 -15.87 -14.52 13.23
CA SER A 223 -15.89 -15.99 13.21
C SER A 223 -17.18 -16.54 13.83
N VAL A 224 -17.49 -17.79 13.48
CA VAL A 224 -18.62 -18.50 14.08
C VAL A 224 -18.44 -18.65 15.60
N ALA A 225 -17.22 -18.92 16.05
CA ALA A 225 -16.90 -19.07 17.47
C ALA A 225 -17.11 -17.76 18.24
N LEU A 226 -16.66 -16.63 17.69
CA LEU A 226 -16.89 -15.31 18.25
C LEU A 226 -18.40 -15.02 18.33
N LEU A 227 -19.14 -15.26 17.25
CA LEU A 227 -20.59 -15.02 17.21
C LEU A 227 -21.35 -15.81 18.28
N ALA A 228 -20.97 -17.07 18.51
CA ALA A 228 -21.56 -17.93 19.54
C ALA A 228 -21.29 -17.43 20.97
N SER A 229 -20.22 -16.65 21.18
CA SER A 229 -19.87 -16.07 22.49
C SER A 229 -20.57 -14.75 22.80
N LEU A 230 -21.16 -14.09 21.79
CA LEU A 230 -21.78 -12.79 21.95
C LEU A 230 -23.23 -12.92 22.41
N PRO A 231 -23.73 -11.97 23.23
CA PRO A 231 -25.13 -11.96 23.62
C PRO A 231 -26.03 -11.78 22.39
N PRO A 232 -27.26 -12.32 22.40
CA PRO A 232 -28.24 -12.01 21.37
C PRO A 232 -28.44 -10.50 21.31
N GLY A 233 -28.63 -9.97 20.10
CA GLY A 233 -28.79 -8.54 19.86
C GLY A 233 -29.54 -8.29 18.57
N LEU A 234 -29.92 -7.04 18.33
CA LEU A 234 -30.66 -6.66 17.13
C LEU A 234 -29.70 -6.40 15.95
N PRO A 235 -30.12 -6.69 14.71
CA PRO A 235 -29.33 -6.29 13.54
C PRO A 235 -29.04 -4.79 13.55
N GLY A 236 -27.80 -4.41 13.26
CA GLY A 236 -27.31 -3.04 13.31
C GLY A 236 -26.73 -2.60 14.65
N GLU A 237 -26.85 -3.39 15.71
CA GLU A 237 -26.27 -3.08 17.03
C GLU A 237 -24.73 -3.18 17.03
N LEU A 238 -24.07 -2.23 17.69
CA LEU A 238 -22.62 -2.25 17.92
C LEU A 238 -22.33 -3.05 19.19
N LEU A 239 -21.50 -4.09 19.06
CA LEU A 239 -21.35 -5.11 20.09
C LEU A 239 -20.03 -4.98 20.87
N ALA A 240 -18.95 -4.62 20.19
CA ALA A 240 -17.60 -4.70 20.74
C ALA A 240 -16.58 -3.87 19.95
N ARG A 241 -15.36 -3.78 20.49
CA ARG A 241 -14.17 -3.24 19.81
C ARG A 241 -12.98 -4.19 19.89
N ARG A 242 -12.12 -4.15 18.86
CA ARG A 242 -10.85 -4.90 18.77
C ARG A 242 -9.91 -4.18 17.83
N ASP A 243 -8.65 -4.00 18.22
CA ASP A 243 -7.58 -3.45 17.36
C ASP A 243 -7.92 -2.12 16.64
N GLY A 244 -8.84 -1.32 17.19
CA GLY A 244 -9.32 -0.09 16.56
C GLY A 244 -10.55 -0.24 15.67
N ALA A 245 -11.02 -1.46 15.43
CA ALA A 245 -12.26 -1.78 14.74
C ALA A 245 -13.47 -1.88 15.68
N LEU A 246 -14.66 -1.70 15.12
CA LEU A 246 -15.95 -1.86 15.80
C LEU A 246 -16.71 -3.06 15.22
N LEU A 247 -17.29 -3.90 16.07
CA LEU A 247 -18.11 -5.03 15.66
C LEU A 247 -19.58 -4.63 15.58
N ARG A 248 -20.23 -4.85 14.43
CA ARG A 248 -21.65 -4.54 14.22
C ARG A 248 -22.43 -5.77 13.77
N ARG A 249 -23.56 -6.03 14.42
CA ARG A 249 -24.44 -7.17 14.15
C ARG A 249 -25.13 -7.05 12.79
N THR A 250 -25.25 -8.15 12.06
CA THR A 250 -26.08 -8.29 10.85
C THR A 250 -27.26 -9.23 11.13
N VAL A 251 -28.11 -9.47 10.13
CA VAL A 251 -29.26 -10.39 10.29
C VAL A 251 -28.86 -11.85 10.56
N ASP A 252 -27.66 -12.24 10.13
CA ASP A 252 -27.15 -13.62 10.17
C ASP A 252 -25.82 -13.79 10.92
N GLY A 253 -25.26 -12.71 11.47
CA GLY A 253 -23.91 -12.70 12.02
C GLY A 253 -23.46 -11.32 12.49
N ALA A 254 -22.21 -10.97 12.19
CA ALA A 254 -21.63 -9.66 12.49
C ALA A 254 -20.41 -9.38 11.61
N VAL A 255 -20.10 -8.10 11.43
CA VAL A 255 -18.93 -7.62 10.68
C VAL A 255 -18.11 -6.66 11.54
N TRP A 256 -16.79 -6.82 11.50
CA TRP A 256 -15.84 -5.83 11.98
C TRP A 256 -15.72 -4.72 10.95
N ILE A 257 -15.75 -3.47 11.43
CA ILE A 257 -15.53 -2.27 10.63
C ILE A 257 -14.26 -1.62 11.14
N GLY A 258 -13.17 -1.74 10.38
CA GLY A 258 -11.86 -1.25 10.77
C GLY A 258 -11.71 0.26 10.66
N GLN A 259 -12.37 0.90 9.69
CA GLN A 259 -12.10 2.28 9.33
C GLN A 259 -13.36 3.11 9.11
N ALA A 260 -13.37 4.33 9.63
CA ALA A 260 -14.45 5.30 9.45
C ALA A 260 -13.92 6.68 9.04
N ARG A 261 -14.77 7.46 8.34
CA ARG A 261 -14.59 8.91 8.14
C ARG A 261 -15.76 9.65 8.75
N ALA A 262 -15.50 10.39 9.84
CA ALA A 262 -16.49 11.17 10.55
C ALA A 262 -15.97 12.60 10.76
N ALA A 263 -16.80 13.61 10.47
CA ALA A 263 -16.41 15.01 10.61
C ALA A 263 -16.00 15.35 12.05
N SER A 264 -16.70 14.77 13.04
CA SER A 264 -16.45 14.97 14.47
C SER A 264 -15.01 14.68 14.91
N ALA A 265 -14.28 13.80 14.21
CA ALA A 265 -12.91 13.43 14.55
C ALA A 265 -11.83 14.19 13.75
N CYS A 266 -12.24 15.05 12.82
CA CYS A 266 -11.35 15.71 11.84
C CYS A 266 -11.41 17.25 11.91
N GLY A 267 -12.01 17.81 12.98
CA GLY A 267 -12.26 19.25 13.10
C GLY A 267 -13.25 19.78 12.04
N ASP A 268 -13.15 21.07 11.71
CA ASP A 268 -14.01 21.73 10.72
C ASP A 268 -13.65 21.40 9.25
N GLY A 269 -12.62 20.58 9.04
CA GLY A 269 -12.11 20.20 7.72
C GLY A 269 -12.88 19.05 7.06
N GLN A 270 -12.48 18.70 5.83
CA GLN A 270 -13.01 17.51 5.18
C GLN A 270 -12.60 16.24 5.94
N PRO A 271 -13.56 15.34 6.26
CA PRO A 271 -13.27 14.16 7.05
C PRO A 271 -12.38 13.17 6.32
N PHE A 272 -11.37 12.67 7.02
CA PHE A 272 -10.41 11.67 6.54
C PHE A 272 -10.55 10.34 7.30
N LYS A 273 -9.87 9.31 6.82
CA LYS A 273 -9.98 7.93 7.31
C LYS A 273 -9.22 7.74 8.62
N LEU A 274 -9.89 7.17 9.62
CA LEU A 274 -9.32 6.80 10.91
C LEU A 274 -9.78 5.39 11.30
N PRO A 275 -9.06 4.69 12.19
CA PRO A 275 -9.61 3.53 12.89
C PRO A 275 -11.00 3.85 13.46
N ALA A 276 -11.98 2.98 13.22
CA ALA A 276 -13.38 3.27 13.55
C ALA A 276 -13.58 3.59 15.04
N ALA A 277 -12.89 2.89 15.93
CA ALA A 277 -12.92 3.18 17.36
C ALA A 277 -12.27 4.52 17.71
N LEU A 278 -11.28 5.00 16.94
CA LEU A 278 -10.68 6.32 17.14
C LEU A 278 -11.58 7.44 16.62
N ALA A 279 -12.25 7.23 15.48
CA ALA A 279 -13.23 8.19 14.94
C ALA A 279 -14.40 8.46 15.90
N PHE A 280 -14.67 7.52 16.81
CA PHE A 280 -15.74 7.58 17.81
C PHE A 280 -15.22 7.24 19.21
N ALA A 281 -14.06 7.79 19.60
CA ALA A 281 -13.33 7.39 20.82
C ALA A 281 -14.20 7.32 22.08
N ALA A 282 -14.93 8.39 22.40
CA ALA A 282 -15.75 8.47 23.62
C ALA A 282 -16.91 7.45 23.63
N GLN A 283 -17.48 7.14 22.47
CA GLN A 283 -18.55 6.14 22.34
C GLN A 283 -17.98 4.72 22.34
N ALA A 284 -16.86 4.50 21.65
CA ALA A 284 -16.20 3.21 21.53
C ALA A 284 -15.65 2.70 22.87
N GLU A 285 -15.24 3.59 23.79
CA GLU A 285 -14.81 3.22 25.15
C GLU A 285 -15.90 2.50 25.96
N ARG A 286 -17.18 2.73 25.64
CA ARG A 286 -18.32 2.07 26.29
C ARG A 286 -18.56 0.66 25.79
N LEU A 287 -17.95 0.27 24.68
CA LEU A 287 -18.05 -1.07 24.12
C LEU A 287 -16.99 -2.00 24.74
N PRO A 288 -17.34 -3.27 24.99
CA PRO A 288 -16.39 -4.24 25.50
C PRO A 288 -15.23 -4.43 24.51
N GLN A 289 -14.01 -4.50 25.04
CA GLN A 289 -12.83 -4.85 24.27
C GLN A 289 -12.70 -6.37 24.20
N LEU A 290 -12.67 -6.91 22.99
CA LEU A 290 -12.49 -8.34 22.76
C LEU A 290 -11.08 -8.60 22.23
N PRO A 291 -10.13 -9.03 23.09
CA PRO A 291 -8.79 -9.38 22.63
C PRO A 291 -8.82 -10.58 21.70
N VAL A 292 -7.73 -10.78 20.97
CA VAL A 292 -7.55 -11.93 20.08
C VAL A 292 -6.13 -12.45 20.22
N PRO A 293 -5.91 -13.77 20.39
CA PRO A 293 -4.56 -14.33 20.45
C PRO A 293 -3.88 -14.28 19.07
N LEU A 294 -2.54 -14.23 19.05
CA LEU A 294 -1.78 -14.26 17.81
C LEU A 294 -1.99 -15.56 17.03
N GLU A 295 -1.97 -16.69 17.74
CA GLU A 295 -2.30 -18.01 17.20
C GLU A 295 -3.80 -18.25 17.35
N ARG A 296 -4.48 -18.40 16.22
CA ARG A 296 -5.93 -18.56 16.17
C ARG A 296 -6.38 -19.20 14.86
N PRO A 297 -7.63 -19.68 14.75
CA PRO A 297 -8.23 -20.12 13.50
C PRO A 297 -8.22 -19.04 12.40
N ASP A 298 -8.28 -19.47 11.14
CA ASP A 298 -8.12 -18.59 9.97
C ASP A 298 -9.27 -17.59 9.80
N ASP A 299 -10.47 -17.96 10.27
CA ASP A 299 -11.69 -17.18 10.19
C ASP A 299 -11.84 -16.12 11.30
N GLU A 300 -11.04 -16.19 12.37
CA GLU A 300 -11.05 -15.18 13.43
C GLU A 300 -10.17 -13.98 13.04
N TRP A 301 -10.82 -12.85 12.77
CA TRP A 301 -10.14 -11.63 12.35
C TRP A 301 -9.33 -10.96 13.48
N GLY A 302 -8.18 -10.40 13.10
CA GLY A 302 -7.32 -9.54 13.93
C GLY A 302 -6.15 -9.06 13.08
N GLU A 303 -5.60 -7.88 13.39
CA GLU A 303 -4.56 -7.27 12.55
C GLU A 303 -3.24 -8.04 12.58
N LEU A 304 -2.87 -8.65 13.71
CA LEU A 304 -1.64 -9.42 13.86
C LEU A 304 -1.94 -10.91 13.93
N ARG A 305 -1.11 -11.76 13.34
CA ARG A 305 -1.26 -13.23 13.41
C ARG A 305 0.09 -13.92 13.42
N TYR A 306 0.19 -15.00 14.19
CA TYR A 306 1.39 -15.83 14.26
C TYR A 306 1.08 -17.28 13.91
N ARG A 307 2.01 -17.93 13.21
CA ARG A 307 1.98 -19.38 12.90
C ARG A 307 3.39 -19.95 13.02
N GLU A 308 3.47 -21.22 13.36
CA GLU A 308 4.72 -21.99 13.37
C GLU A 308 4.63 -23.20 12.44
N SER A 309 5.75 -23.55 11.83
CA SER A 309 5.89 -24.77 11.03
C SER A 309 7.31 -25.34 11.11
N GLY A 310 7.52 -26.52 10.55
CA GLY A 310 8.80 -27.23 10.61
C GLY A 310 9.02 -28.10 11.85
N PRO A 311 10.05 -28.96 11.85
CA PRO A 311 10.31 -29.90 12.93
C PRO A 311 10.95 -29.22 14.16
N PRO A 312 10.94 -29.87 15.34
CA PRO A 312 11.70 -29.43 16.50
C PRO A 312 13.19 -29.18 16.16
N GLY A 313 13.77 -28.10 16.69
CA GLY A 313 15.16 -27.70 16.41
C GLY A 313 15.38 -26.94 15.10
N GLY A 314 14.37 -26.87 14.22
CA GLY A 314 14.38 -26.16 12.95
C GLY A 314 13.05 -25.46 12.63
N ARG A 315 12.33 -24.97 13.66
CA ARG A 315 11.02 -24.34 13.47
C ARG A 315 11.14 -22.97 12.82
N LEU A 316 10.21 -22.69 11.93
CA LEU A 316 9.90 -21.39 11.36
C LEU A 316 8.77 -20.74 12.13
N GLY A 317 8.92 -19.46 12.48
CA GLY A 317 7.82 -18.61 12.93
C GLY A 317 7.43 -17.62 11.83
N CYS A 318 6.13 -17.38 11.66
CA CYS A 318 5.59 -16.43 10.69
C CYS A 318 4.69 -15.42 11.41
N LEU A 319 5.11 -14.17 11.51
CA LEU A 319 4.32 -13.07 12.08
C LEU A 319 3.84 -12.14 10.97
N SER A 320 2.52 -12.05 10.78
CA SER A 320 1.90 -11.05 9.91
C SER A 320 1.30 -9.90 10.71
N PHE A 321 1.27 -8.71 10.10
CA PHE A 321 0.66 -7.51 10.63
C PHE A 321 -0.03 -6.74 9.48
N ASP A 322 -1.33 -6.94 9.34
CA ASP A 322 -2.13 -6.41 8.23
C ASP A 322 -2.77 -5.08 8.62
N PHE A 323 -1.93 -4.07 8.83
CA PHE A 323 -2.40 -2.72 9.13
C PHE A 323 -2.98 -2.06 7.88
N HIS A 324 -4.19 -1.51 7.99
CA HIS A 324 -4.89 -0.89 6.86
C HIS A 324 -4.02 0.18 6.15
N ASN A 325 -3.91 0.09 4.82
CA ASN A 325 -3.01 0.90 3.99
C ASN A 325 -1.51 0.85 4.38
N GLY A 326 -1.07 -0.12 5.20
CA GLY A 326 0.29 -0.21 5.72
C GLY A 326 0.68 0.93 6.67
N ALA A 327 -0.27 1.77 7.12
CA ALA A 327 0.00 2.88 8.02
C ALA A 327 0.05 2.36 9.46
N MET A 328 1.13 2.68 10.19
CA MET A 328 1.40 2.14 11.51
C MET A 328 1.21 3.22 12.57
N SER A 329 0.07 3.21 13.26
CA SER A 329 -0.16 4.15 14.38
C SER A 329 0.68 3.78 15.59
N THR A 330 0.84 4.70 16.54
CA THR A 330 1.55 4.45 17.81
C THR A 330 1.07 3.14 18.46
N ALA A 331 -0.26 2.97 18.62
CA ALA A 331 -0.84 1.78 19.22
C ALA A 331 -0.62 0.49 18.38
N GLN A 332 -0.57 0.59 17.06
CA GLN A 332 -0.25 -0.56 16.19
C GLN A 332 1.23 -0.96 16.30
N CYS A 333 2.14 0.02 16.36
CA CYS A 333 3.57 -0.23 16.62
C CYS A 333 3.77 -0.89 17.99
N GLU A 334 3.10 -0.42 19.03
CA GLU A 334 3.16 -1.02 20.38
C GLU A 334 2.62 -2.46 20.40
N ARG A 335 1.50 -2.73 19.70
CA ARG A 335 0.99 -4.10 19.54
C ARG A 335 1.96 -5.01 18.77
N LEU A 336 2.57 -4.50 17.71
CA LEU A 336 3.58 -5.25 16.94
C LEU A 336 4.83 -5.53 17.79
N LEU A 337 5.30 -4.56 18.56
CA LEU A 337 6.40 -4.74 19.51
C LEU A 337 6.07 -5.81 20.56
N ALA A 338 4.88 -5.77 21.14
CA ALA A 338 4.42 -6.78 22.10
C ALA A 338 4.38 -8.18 21.46
N ALA A 339 3.84 -8.28 20.23
CA ALA A 339 3.81 -9.53 19.48
C ALA A 339 5.22 -10.05 19.17
N LEU A 340 6.15 -9.18 18.75
CA LEU A 340 7.55 -9.56 18.52
C LEU A 340 8.19 -10.12 19.79
N ARG A 341 8.01 -9.47 20.94
CA ARG A 341 8.51 -9.95 22.22
C ARG A 341 7.88 -11.28 22.64
N GLU A 342 6.62 -11.50 22.30
CA GLU A 342 5.95 -12.78 22.53
C GLU A 342 6.56 -13.89 21.68
N VAL A 343 6.65 -13.69 20.35
CA VAL A 343 7.12 -14.73 19.42
C VAL A 343 8.62 -15.00 19.55
N LYS A 344 9.42 -14.03 20.02
CA LYS A 344 10.85 -14.24 20.34
C LYS A 344 11.08 -15.19 21.52
N ARG A 345 10.06 -15.45 22.36
CA ARG A 345 10.16 -16.46 23.43
C ARG A 345 9.94 -17.89 22.91
N ARG A 346 9.59 -18.03 21.63
CA ARG A 346 9.34 -19.32 20.99
C ARG A 346 10.64 -19.97 20.52
N ASP A 347 10.63 -21.30 20.47
CA ASP A 347 11.72 -22.13 19.97
C ASP A 347 11.73 -22.16 18.43
N THR A 348 11.96 -20.99 17.82
CA THR A 348 12.09 -20.81 16.37
C THR A 348 13.50 -20.39 15.99
N ARG A 349 13.98 -20.91 14.86
CA ARG A 349 15.32 -20.62 14.32
C ARG A 349 15.32 -19.56 13.22
N VAL A 350 14.15 -19.35 12.62
CA VAL A 350 13.88 -18.32 11.61
C VAL A 350 12.53 -17.67 11.95
N LEU A 351 12.44 -16.36 11.83
CA LEU A 351 11.21 -15.58 11.96
C LEU A 351 10.95 -14.80 10.66
N LEU A 352 9.86 -15.09 9.97
CA LEU A 352 9.36 -14.29 8.85
C LEU A 352 8.44 -13.18 9.36
N LEU A 353 8.68 -11.96 8.91
CA LEU A 353 7.77 -10.83 9.02
C LEU A 353 7.05 -10.64 7.70
N LEU A 354 5.76 -10.95 7.67
CA LEU A 354 4.99 -11.00 6.43
C LEU A 354 4.29 -9.68 6.07
N GLY A 355 4.31 -8.69 6.97
CA GLY A 355 3.54 -7.45 6.82
C GLY A 355 2.06 -7.71 6.51
N GLY A 356 1.42 -6.78 5.80
CA GLY A 356 0.11 -6.95 5.19
C GLY A 356 0.19 -7.51 3.76
N GLY A 357 -0.95 -7.99 3.24
CA GLY A 357 -1.00 -8.55 1.88
C GLY A 357 -0.88 -7.49 0.78
N ASP A 358 -1.33 -6.27 1.05
CA ASP A 358 -1.27 -5.13 0.12
C ASP A 358 -0.03 -4.26 0.33
N PHE A 359 0.45 -4.19 1.57
CA PHE A 359 1.56 -3.35 1.97
C PHE A 359 2.35 -4.07 3.06
N PHE A 360 3.68 -4.06 2.94
CA PHE A 360 4.50 -4.43 4.09
C PHE A 360 4.37 -3.35 5.17
N SER A 361 4.70 -2.10 4.84
CA SER A 361 4.49 -0.92 5.69
C SER A 361 4.74 0.37 4.89
N ASN A 362 3.98 1.42 5.20
CA ASN A 362 4.18 2.78 4.70
C ASN A 362 4.68 3.75 5.80
N GLY A 363 5.07 3.24 6.96
CA GLY A 363 5.56 4.02 8.09
C GLY A 363 4.46 4.58 9.00
N ILE A 364 4.79 5.68 9.69
CA ILE A 364 3.93 6.33 10.68
C ILE A 364 2.52 6.67 10.14
N HIS A 365 1.51 6.63 10.99
CA HIS A 365 0.11 6.78 10.58
C HIS A 365 -0.33 8.23 10.51
N LEU A 366 -0.05 8.86 9.36
CA LEU A 366 -0.29 10.29 9.12
C LEU A 366 -1.72 10.75 9.42
N ASN A 367 -2.74 9.92 9.21
CA ASN A 367 -4.12 10.30 9.55
C ASN A 367 -4.36 10.33 11.07
N CYS A 368 -3.80 9.40 11.85
CA CYS A 368 -3.93 9.41 13.31
C CYS A 368 -3.15 10.60 13.90
N ILE A 369 -1.99 10.90 13.31
CA ILE A 369 -1.21 12.10 13.61
C ILE A 369 -2.01 13.38 13.33
N GLU A 370 -2.66 13.48 12.16
CA GLU A 370 -3.46 14.66 11.83
C GLU A 370 -4.66 14.81 12.78
N ALA A 371 -5.36 13.71 13.09
CA ALA A 371 -6.47 13.74 14.05
C ALA A 371 -6.05 14.17 15.46
N ALA A 372 -4.80 13.91 15.86
CA ALA A 372 -4.27 14.34 17.15
C ALA A 372 -4.29 15.86 17.33
N ALA A 373 -4.14 16.65 16.25
CA ALA A 373 -4.22 18.10 16.30
C ALA A 373 -5.60 18.63 16.75
N HIS A 374 -6.63 17.79 16.71
CA HIS A 374 -8.00 18.16 17.09
C HIS A 374 -8.41 17.59 18.45
N ARG A 375 -7.50 16.92 19.17
CA ARG A 375 -7.77 16.40 20.51
C ARG A 375 -7.32 17.40 21.58
N PRO A 376 -8.13 17.65 22.63
CA PRO A 376 -7.72 18.52 23.72
C PRO A 376 -6.42 18.04 24.39
N GLY A 377 -5.44 18.94 24.51
CA GLY A 377 -4.16 18.65 25.18
C GLY A 377 -3.18 17.81 24.36
N ASP A 378 -3.41 17.64 23.05
CA ASP A 378 -2.53 16.91 22.16
C ASP A 378 -2.19 17.74 20.91
N SER A 379 -1.22 17.27 20.13
CA SER A 379 -0.86 17.90 18.87
C SER A 379 -0.40 16.88 17.86
N ALA A 380 -0.42 17.27 16.58
CA ALA A 380 0.16 16.42 15.56
C ALA A 380 1.69 16.28 15.71
N ALA A 381 2.40 17.24 16.32
CA ALA A 381 3.83 17.10 16.57
C ALA A 381 4.10 16.06 17.66
N ASP A 382 3.30 16.07 18.74
CA ASP A 382 3.40 15.11 19.84
C ASP A 382 3.04 13.69 19.39
N GLU A 383 1.98 13.52 18.58
CA GLU A 383 1.65 12.21 18.01
C GLU A 383 2.71 11.74 17.01
N SER A 384 3.29 12.62 16.19
CA SER A 384 4.43 12.26 15.34
C SER A 384 5.62 11.75 16.15
N TRP A 385 5.92 12.41 17.28
CA TRP A 385 7.01 12.03 18.17
C TRP A 385 6.76 10.68 18.85
N ARG A 386 5.54 10.44 19.34
CA ARG A 386 5.16 9.12 19.89
C ARG A 386 5.25 8.04 18.82
N ASN A 387 4.70 8.30 17.63
CA ASN A 387 4.62 7.29 16.58
C ASN A 387 6.01 6.90 16.05
N ILE A 388 6.93 7.87 15.84
CA ILE A 388 8.30 7.53 15.39
C ILE A 388 9.06 6.75 16.45
N ASN A 389 8.90 7.07 17.73
CA ASN A 389 9.54 6.32 18.82
C ASN A 389 9.00 4.89 18.91
N ALA A 390 7.68 4.71 18.81
CA ALA A 390 7.09 3.38 18.80
C ALA A 390 7.55 2.56 17.58
N MET A 391 7.70 3.18 16.42
CA MET A 391 8.22 2.52 15.22
C MET A 391 9.71 2.16 15.35
N ASP A 392 10.53 3.03 15.96
CA ASP A 392 11.92 2.74 16.30
C ASP A 392 12.05 1.61 17.32
N ASP A 393 11.11 1.47 18.26
CA ASP A 393 11.11 0.37 19.22
C ASP A 393 10.88 -0.98 18.51
N VAL A 394 10.00 -1.03 17.51
CA VAL A 394 9.82 -2.22 16.65
C VAL A 394 11.10 -2.51 15.87
N ALA A 395 11.71 -1.50 15.24
CA ALA A 395 12.96 -1.68 14.50
C ALA A 395 14.10 -2.17 15.40
N LEU A 396 14.23 -1.62 16.61
CA LEU A 396 15.22 -2.04 17.60
C LEU A 396 15.03 -3.49 18.01
N GLU A 397 13.78 -3.90 18.29
CA GLU A 397 13.45 -5.27 18.67
C GLU A 397 13.88 -6.28 17.60
N LEU A 398 13.73 -5.92 16.31
CA LEU A 398 14.19 -6.72 15.18
C LEU A 398 15.71 -6.78 15.05
N ILE A 399 16.38 -5.62 15.05
CA ILE A 399 17.85 -5.54 14.94
C ILE A 399 18.54 -6.32 16.07
N THR A 400 17.95 -6.31 17.26
CA THR A 400 18.49 -6.99 18.45
C THR A 400 18.03 -8.45 18.59
N THR A 401 17.25 -8.97 17.65
CA THR A 401 16.92 -10.40 17.62
C THR A 401 18.11 -11.20 17.09
N THR A 402 19.08 -11.55 17.93
CA THR A 402 20.35 -12.17 17.50
C THR A 402 20.45 -13.68 17.66
N ASP A 403 19.44 -14.31 18.24
CA ASP A 403 19.35 -15.75 18.52
C ASP A 403 18.73 -16.57 17.37
N ARG A 404 18.13 -15.89 16.39
CA ARG A 404 17.53 -16.46 15.17
C ARG A 404 17.77 -15.56 13.97
N LEU A 405 17.55 -16.10 12.77
CA LEU A 405 17.44 -15.26 11.58
C LEU A 405 16.04 -14.65 11.47
N THR A 406 15.99 -13.46 10.92
CA THR A 406 14.78 -12.67 10.68
C THR A 406 14.72 -12.31 9.21
N VAL A 407 13.54 -12.45 8.60
CA VAL A 407 13.34 -12.16 7.18
C VAL A 407 12.12 -11.28 7.02
N ALA A 408 12.26 -10.11 6.40
CA ALA A 408 11.14 -9.29 5.96
C ALA A 408 10.65 -9.80 4.60
N VAL A 409 9.40 -10.29 4.55
CA VAL A 409 8.76 -10.82 3.34
C VAL A 409 7.75 -9.81 2.83
N LEU A 410 8.15 -9.05 1.83
CA LEU A 410 7.34 -7.98 1.24
C LEU A 410 6.38 -8.59 0.22
N ARG A 411 5.16 -8.91 0.69
CA ARG A 411 4.03 -9.34 -0.14
C ARG A 411 3.34 -8.17 -0.87
N GLY A 412 3.63 -6.95 -0.44
CA GLY A 412 3.11 -5.72 -1.01
C GLY A 412 4.08 -4.55 -0.83
N ASN A 413 3.67 -3.38 -1.31
CA ASN A 413 4.54 -2.20 -1.39
C ASN A 413 5.01 -1.74 0.00
N ALA A 414 6.17 -1.07 0.02
CA ALA A 414 6.68 -0.41 1.21
C ALA A 414 7.14 1.01 0.92
N GLY A 415 6.86 1.94 1.84
CA GLY A 415 7.18 3.36 1.65
C GLY A 415 7.70 4.01 2.91
N ALA A 416 8.51 5.07 2.74
CA ALA A 416 9.07 5.87 3.83
C ALA A 416 9.68 4.96 4.93
N GLY A 417 9.33 5.18 6.20
CA GLY A 417 9.79 4.38 7.34
C GLY A 417 9.51 2.89 7.19
N GLY A 418 8.44 2.50 6.51
CA GLY A 418 8.13 1.09 6.30
C GLY A 418 9.12 0.35 5.42
N ALA A 419 9.72 1.05 4.43
CA ALA A 419 10.80 0.49 3.63
C ALA A 419 12.08 0.29 4.45
N PHE A 420 12.37 1.18 5.41
CA PHE A 420 13.54 1.04 6.30
C PHE A 420 13.31 0.03 7.42
N LEU A 421 12.09 -0.08 7.94
CA LEU A 421 11.71 -1.12 8.89
C LEU A 421 11.96 -2.52 8.32
N ALA A 422 11.68 -2.73 7.03
CA ALA A 422 12.01 -4.01 6.38
C ALA A 422 13.50 -4.35 6.48
N LEU A 423 14.38 -3.34 6.38
CA LEU A 423 15.84 -3.53 6.42
C LEU A 423 16.36 -3.87 7.81
N ALA A 424 15.53 -3.74 8.86
CA ALA A 424 15.87 -4.16 10.22
C ALA A 424 15.96 -5.68 10.36
N ALA A 425 15.34 -6.43 9.43
CA ALA A 425 15.53 -7.87 9.30
C ALA A 425 16.89 -8.21 8.67
N ASP A 426 17.36 -9.44 8.88
CA ASP A 426 18.63 -9.91 8.29
C ASP A 426 18.52 -9.99 6.77
N GLU A 427 17.43 -10.60 6.29
CA GLU A 427 17.13 -10.71 4.87
C GLU A 427 15.81 -10.00 4.52
N VAL A 428 15.74 -9.49 3.30
CA VAL A 428 14.54 -8.88 2.72
C VAL A 428 14.22 -9.55 1.41
N TRP A 429 13.05 -10.19 1.36
CA TRP A 429 12.55 -10.89 0.17
C TRP A 429 11.30 -10.19 -0.34
N ALA A 430 11.21 -9.97 -1.63
CA ALA A 430 10.06 -9.35 -2.27
C ALA A 430 9.68 -10.10 -3.55
N HIS A 431 8.39 -10.16 -3.87
CA HIS A 431 7.98 -10.59 -5.22
C HIS A 431 8.27 -9.46 -6.23
N ARG A 432 8.44 -9.81 -7.51
CA ARG A 432 8.82 -8.85 -8.57
C ARG A 432 7.93 -7.62 -8.68
N GLY A 433 6.69 -7.72 -8.22
CA GLY A 433 5.71 -6.65 -8.33
C GLY A 433 5.73 -5.59 -7.24
N VAL A 434 6.55 -5.77 -6.20
CA VAL A 434 6.70 -4.79 -5.12
C VAL A 434 7.39 -3.54 -5.63
N VAL A 435 6.82 -2.40 -5.25
CA VAL A 435 7.42 -1.07 -5.41
C VAL A 435 7.79 -0.52 -4.04
N LEU A 436 9.05 -0.12 -3.89
CA LEU A 436 9.60 0.55 -2.73
C LEU A 436 9.65 2.06 -2.97
N ASN A 437 9.27 2.85 -1.98
CA ASN A 437 9.55 4.29 -1.92
C ASN A 437 10.46 4.59 -0.72
N PRO A 438 11.76 4.21 -0.77
CA PRO A 438 12.69 4.32 0.37
C PRO A 438 13.20 5.76 0.53
N HIS A 439 12.28 6.71 0.69
CA HIS A 439 12.60 8.12 0.85
C HIS A 439 11.48 8.89 1.56
N TYR A 440 11.82 10.05 2.11
CA TYR A 440 10.91 10.95 2.82
C TYR A 440 10.59 12.25 2.09
N LYS A 441 11.08 12.40 0.86
CA LYS A 441 11.04 13.66 0.12
C LYS A 441 9.63 14.19 -0.16
N ASN A 442 8.63 13.30 -0.23
CA ASN A 442 7.22 13.66 -0.41
C ASN A 442 6.54 14.09 0.88
N MET A 443 7.17 13.89 2.04
CA MET A 443 6.62 14.18 3.36
C MET A 443 7.45 15.29 4.03
N GLY A 444 7.57 16.44 3.37
CA GLY A 444 8.29 17.59 3.91
C GLY A 444 9.78 17.35 4.16
N ASN A 445 10.39 16.39 3.45
CA ASN A 445 11.79 16.02 3.61
C ASN A 445 12.15 15.65 5.07
N LEU A 446 11.31 14.84 5.73
CA LEU A 446 11.68 14.20 6.99
C LEU A 446 13.07 13.57 6.87
N TYR A 447 13.84 13.62 7.96
CA TYR A 447 15.14 12.97 7.99
C TYR A 447 15.03 11.44 7.90
N GLY A 448 14.01 10.88 8.55
CA GLY A 448 13.84 9.44 8.77
C GLY A 448 14.55 8.93 10.02
N SER A 449 14.05 7.83 10.59
CA SER A 449 14.67 7.15 11.74
C SER A 449 14.83 5.66 11.42
N GLU A 450 14.17 4.76 12.13
CA GLU A 450 14.16 3.32 11.87
C GLU A 450 15.59 2.74 11.73
N TYR A 451 16.58 3.37 12.36
CA TYR A 451 18.00 3.03 12.28
C TYR A 451 18.55 3.04 10.85
N TRP A 452 17.97 3.81 9.92
CA TRP A 452 18.40 3.83 8.52
C TRP A 452 19.88 4.23 8.39
N THR A 453 20.40 5.09 9.27
CA THR A 453 21.81 5.51 9.28
C THR A 453 22.77 4.42 9.74
N TYR A 454 22.26 3.38 10.41
CA TYR A 454 22.98 2.14 10.72
C TYR A 454 22.78 1.09 9.62
N LEU A 455 21.56 0.92 9.11
CA LEU A 455 21.17 -0.16 8.20
C LEU A 455 21.61 0.08 6.75
N LEU A 456 21.35 1.27 6.19
CA LEU A 456 21.63 1.54 4.77
C LEU A 456 23.12 1.45 4.42
N PRO A 457 24.06 2.03 5.20
CA PRO A 457 25.48 1.95 4.85
C PRO A 457 26.02 0.52 4.84
N ARG A 458 25.40 -0.40 5.60
CA ARG A 458 25.79 -1.83 5.60
C ARG A 458 25.38 -2.54 4.33
N ARG A 459 24.26 -2.12 3.72
CA ARG A 459 23.73 -2.71 2.49
C ARG A 459 24.34 -2.08 1.24
N LEU A 460 24.49 -0.76 1.22
CA LEU A 460 24.85 0.01 0.01
C LEU A 460 26.18 0.77 0.09
N GLY A 461 26.89 0.69 1.22
CA GLY A 461 27.98 1.61 1.51
C GLY A 461 27.49 3.04 1.78
N ALA A 462 28.40 3.92 2.21
CA ALA A 462 28.04 5.30 2.57
C ALA A 462 27.53 6.13 1.38
N ASP A 463 28.17 6.00 0.22
CA ASP A 463 27.79 6.76 -0.97
C ASP A 463 26.50 6.23 -1.61
N GLY A 464 26.30 4.91 -1.63
CA GLY A 464 25.05 4.30 -2.09
C GLY A 464 23.87 4.69 -1.19
N ALA A 465 24.05 4.68 0.13
CA ALA A 465 23.05 5.18 1.08
C ALA A 465 22.71 6.67 0.84
N ARG A 466 23.72 7.51 0.63
CA ARG A 466 23.52 8.95 0.32
C ARG A 466 22.81 9.16 -1.02
N ALA A 467 23.15 8.37 -2.04
CA ALA A 467 22.51 8.44 -3.35
C ALA A 467 21.04 8.02 -3.26
N LEU A 468 20.73 6.92 -2.57
CA LEU A 468 19.36 6.46 -2.35
C LEU A 468 18.52 7.53 -1.62
N MET A 469 19.04 8.09 -0.53
CA MET A 469 18.32 9.10 0.27
C MET A 469 18.14 10.45 -0.46
N ARG A 470 18.85 10.67 -1.58
CA ARG A 470 18.63 11.81 -2.48
C ARG A 470 17.57 11.52 -3.55
N ARG A 471 17.38 10.24 -3.92
CA ARG A 471 16.38 9.82 -4.92
C ARG A 471 14.97 10.10 -4.40
N ARG A 472 14.11 10.59 -5.28
CA ARG A 472 12.68 10.88 -5.05
C ARG A 472 11.79 10.09 -6.02
N LEU A 473 12.22 8.88 -6.36
CA LEU A 473 11.55 8.03 -7.35
C LEU A 473 11.33 6.64 -6.77
N PRO A 474 10.26 5.94 -7.19
CA PRO A 474 10.04 4.55 -6.82
C PRO A 474 11.20 3.67 -7.27
N LEU A 475 11.38 2.57 -6.55
CA LEU A 475 12.38 1.54 -6.78
C LEU A 475 11.68 0.18 -6.85
N GLY A 476 11.79 -0.50 -7.98
CA GLY A 476 11.25 -1.85 -8.13
C GLY A 476 12.05 -2.88 -7.34
N ALA A 477 11.42 -3.99 -6.95
CA ALA A 477 12.08 -5.08 -6.24
C ALA A 477 13.32 -5.62 -6.97
N ALA A 478 13.25 -5.80 -8.29
CA ALA A 478 14.38 -6.27 -9.09
C ALA A 478 15.56 -5.28 -9.08
N GLU A 479 15.27 -3.97 -9.20
CA GLU A 479 16.31 -2.93 -9.10
C GLU A 479 16.90 -2.88 -7.68
N ALA A 480 16.05 -2.98 -6.65
CA ALA A 480 16.48 -3.00 -5.26
C ALA A 480 17.41 -4.18 -4.95
N ALA A 481 17.10 -5.38 -5.47
CA ALA A 481 17.95 -6.56 -5.32
C ALA A 481 19.29 -6.39 -6.03
N ARG A 482 19.28 -5.87 -7.26
CA ARG A 482 20.50 -5.58 -8.03
C ARG A 482 21.41 -4.55 -7.34
N LEU A 483 20.83 -3.57 -6.66
CA LEU A 483 21.59 -2.57 -5.89
C LEU A 483 22.14 -3.14 -4.56
N GLY A 484 21.66 -4.30 -4.10
CA GLY A 484 21.97 -4.83 -2.76
C GLY A 484 21.13 -4.22 -1.63
N LEU A 485 20.07 -3.47 -1.96
CA LEU A 485 19.16 -2.91 -0.95
C LEU A 485 18.30 -4.00 -0.30
N ILE A 486 17.85 -4.98 -1.10
CA ILE A 486 17.16 -6.17 -0.62
C ILE A 486 17.92 -7.42 -1.08
N ASP A 487 17.67 -8.55 -0.43
CA ASP A 487 18.43 -9.77 -0.63
C ASP A 487 17.89 -10.60 -1.79
N ARG A 488 16.55 -10.62 -1.98
CA ARG A 488 15.91 -11.44 -3.02
C ARG A 488 14.73 -10.72 -3.66
N CYS A 489 14.74 -10.67 -4.99
CA CYS A 489 13.55 -10.46 -5.81
C CYS A 489 13.13 -11.81 -6.38
N VAL A 490 12.03 -12.37 -5.89
CA VAL A 490 11.52 -13.67 -6.32
C VAL A 490 10.62 -13.49 -7.53
N ASP A 491 10.87 -14.27 -8.58
CA ASP A 491 10.04 -14.32 -9.77
C ASP A 491 8.78 -15.16 -9.52
N ALA A 492 7.89 -14.60 -8.71
CA ALA A 492 6.57 -15.12 -8.41
C ALA A 492 5.55 -13.99 -8.49
N ASP A 493 4.30 -14.33 -8.77
CA ASP A 493 3.20 -13.39 -8.57
C ASP A 493 2.89 -13.23 -7.07
N ALA A 494 2.08 -12.21 -6.74
CA ALA A 494 1.71 -11.91 -5.36
C ALA A 494 0.86 -13.02 -4.68
N THR A 495 0.32 -13.97 -5.44
CA THR A 495 -0.54 -15.05 -4.91
C THR A 495 0.28 -16.25 -4.49
N ALA A 496 1.30 -16.62 -5.27
CA ALA A 496 2.19 -17.74 -4.97
C ALA A 496 3.35 -17.36 -4.02
N PHE A 497 3.70 -16.07 -3.94
CA PHE A 497 4.90 -15.62 -3.24
C PHE A 497 4.95 -16.00 -1.75
N GLU A 498 3.85 -15.87 -1.00
CA GLU A 498 3.84 -16.18 0.44
C GLU A 498 4.14 -17.65 0.71
N ALA A 499 3.45 -18.55 0.01
CA ALA A 499 3.68 -19.99 0.16
C ALA A 499 5.13 -20.35 -0.19
N GLY A 500 5.68 -19.78 -1.27
CA GLY A 500 7.08 -19.95 -1.65
C GLY A 500 8.05 -19.42 -0.58
N ALA A 501 7.78 -18.24 -0.02
CA ALA A 501 8.60 -17.65 1.03
C ALA A 501 8.56 -18.47 2.34
N ILE A 502 7.42 -19.07 2.67
CA ILE A 502 7.32 -19.99 3.83
C ILE A 502 8.17 -21.24 3.58
N LEU A 503 8.08 -21.85 2.40
CA LEU A 503 8.92 -23.02 2.04
C LEU A 503 10.41 -22.68 2.07
N ASP A 504 10.80 -21.52 1.54
CA ASP A 504 12.18 -21.03 1.61
C ASP A 504 12.63 -20.76 3.06
N GLY A 505 11.73 -20.26 3.90
CA GLY A 505 11.95 -20.06 5.33
C GLY A 505 12.16 -21.37 6.08
N GLU A 506 11.39 -22.41 5.77
CA GLU A 506 11.56 -23.76 6.32
C GLU A 506 12.89 -24.38 5.87
N ALA A 507 13.24 -24.25 4.58
CA ALA A 507 14.53 -24.68 4.06
C ALA A 507 15.69 -23.95 4.75
N LEU A 508 15.55 -22.64 4.97
CA LEU A 508 16.53 -21.85 5.71
C LEU A 508 16.67 -22.32 7.17
N ALA A 509 15.55 -22.63 7.83
CA ALA A 509 15.53 -23.13 9.21
C ALA A 509 16.20 -24.50 9.37
N LEU A 510 16.27 -25.28 8.29
CA LEU A 510 16.93 -26.59 8.22
C LEU A 510 18.33 -26.54 7.59
N SER A 511 18.82 -25.36 7.21
CA SER A 511 20.12 -25.23 6.56
C SER A 511 21.28 -25.61 7.49
N HIS A 512 22.24 -26.40 6.98
CA HIS A 512 23.37 -26.92 7.75
C HIS A 512 24.26 -25.81 8.35
N ASN A 513 24.28 -24.63 7.72
CA ASN A 513 25.09 -23.50 8.14
C ASN A 513 24.30 -22.47 8.98
N LEU A 514 23.03 -22.70 9.32
CA LEU A 514 22.21 -21.74 10.06
C LEU A 514 22.85 -21.33 11.40
N ALA A 515 23.37 -22.30 12.15
CA ALA A 515 24.03 -22.03 13.42
C ALA A 515 25.26 -21.12 13.25
N GLN A 516 26.05 -21.32 12.19
CA GLN A 516 27.18 -20.47 11.84
C GLN A 516 26.72 -19.05 11.47
N ARG A 517 25.63 -18.93 10.70
CA ARG A 517 25.04 -17.63 10.33
C ARG A 517 24.57 -16.84 11.55
N ILE A 518 23.91 -17.52 12.50
CA ILE A 518 23.46 -16.91 13.76
C ILE A 518 24.66 -16.48 14.61
N ALA A 519 25.70 -17.31 14.73
CA ALA A 519 26.92 -16.94 15.46
C ALA A 519 27.63 -15.73 14.82
N ALA A 520 27.73 -15.69 13.49
CA ALA A 520 28.30 -14.55 12.77
C ALA A 520 27.47 -13.27 12.97
N LYS A 521 26.13 -13.38 12.96
CA LYS A 521 25.21 -12.27 13.28
C LYS A 521 25.45 -11.73 14.69
N GLN A 522 25.57 -12.61 15.69
CA GLN A 522 25.85 -12.22 17.08
C GLN A 522 27.18 -11.48 17.21
N GLN A 523 28.25 -12.03 16.61
CA GLN A 523 29.58 -11.41 16.61
C GLN A 523 29.56 -10.04 15.92
N ALA A 524 28.93 -9.93 14.76
CA ALA A 524 28.80 -8.67 14.03
C ALA A 524 28.04 -7.62 14.85
N ARG A 525 26.91 -8.01 15.48
CA ARG A 525 26.13 -7.11 16.34
C ARG A 525 26.93 -6.64 17.54
N HIS A 526 27.65 -7.53 18.22
CA HIS A 526 28.54 -7.17 19.33
C HIS A 526 29.63 -6.18 18.89
N ALA A 527 30.30 -6.45 17.76
CA ALA A 527 31.36 -5.59 17.25
C ALA A 527 30.85 -4.20 16.85
N ASP A 528 29.70 -4.14 16.19
CA ASP A 528 29.07 -2.86 15.86
C ASP A 528 28.62 -2.09 17.11
N GLU A 529 28.07 -2.77 18.12
CA GLU A 529 27.63 -2.13 19.36
C GLU A 529 28.81 -1.51 20.11
N ALA A 530 29.96 -2.19 20.12
CA ALA A 530 31.21 -1.68 20.68
C ALA A 530 31.76 -0.48 19.89
N ARG A 531 31.58 -0.45 18.56
CA ARG A 531 32.02 0.66 17.69
C ARG A 531 31.13 1.89 17.82
N ARG A 532 29.82 1.69 17.76
CA ARG A 532 28.80 2.74 17.96
C ARG A 532 27.49 2.09 18.38
N PRO A 533 27.02 2.33 19.61
CA PRO A 533 25.77 1.76 20.10
C PRO A 533 24.56 2.15 19.25
N LEU A 534 23.58 1.25 19.14
CA LEU A 534 22.32 1.55 18.44
C LEU A 534 21.62 2.78 19.05
N ALA A 535 21.71 2.95 20.37
CA ALA A 535 21.19 4.13 21.06
C ALA A 535 21.73 5.46 20.49
N ALA A 536 23.01 5.51 20.10
CA ALA A 536 23.62 6.70 19.50
C ALA A 536 23.17 6.94 18.04
N TYR A 537 22.83 5.88 17.30
CA TYR A 537 22.21 6.03 15.98
C TYR A 537 20.78 6.61 16.10
N ARG A 538 19.97 6.02 16.98
CA ARG A 538 18.61 6.50 17.26
C ARG A 538 18.60 7.93 17.78
N GLN A 539 19.48 8.29 18.71
CA GLN A 539 19.54 9.65 19.23
C GLN A 539 19.83 10.67 18.13
N ASP A 540 20.77 10.39 17.22
CA ASP A 540 21.11 11.27 16.12
C ASP A 540 19.94 11.45 15.14
N GLU A 541 19.31 10.34 14.75
CA GLU A 541 18.14 10.32 13.87
C GLU A 541 16.96 11.08 14.50
N LEU A 542 16.61 10.76 15.75
CA LEU A 542 15.52 11.39 16.47
C LEU A 542 15.78 12.86 16.77
N SER A 543 17.04 13.29 16.97
CA SER A 543 17.34 14.73 17.12
C SER A 543 16.96 15.53 15.87
N ARG A 544 17.08 14.92 14.68
CA ARG A 544 16.74 15.55 13.40
C ARG A 544 15.24 15.45 13.14
N MET A 545 14.63 14.31 13.44
CA MET A 545 13.17 14.15 13.38
C MET A 545 12.45 15.11 14.33
N HIS A 546 12.99 15.33 15.53
CA HIS A 546 12.47 16.33 16.47
C HIS A 546 12.46 17.74 15.85
N ARG A 547 13.52 18.12 15.11
CA ARG A 547 13.53 19.40 14.38
C ARG A 547 12.52 19.43 13.25
N ASN A 548 12.21 18.30 12.60
CA ASN A 548 11.15 18.25 11.61
C ASN A 548 9.74 18.39 12.21
N PHE A 549 9.53 17.96 13.47
CA PHE A 549 8.23 17.99 14.13
C PHE A 549 7.98 19.25 14.97
N TYR A 550 9.02 19.84 15.56
CA TYR A 550 8.90 20.99 16.47
C TYR A 550 9.71 22.20 16.04
N GLY A 551 10.50 22.08 14.96
CA GLY A 551 11.29 23.19 14.45
C GLY A 551 10.43 24.25 13.78
N PHE A 552 11.06 25.39 13.47
CA PHE A 552 10.41 26.51 12.81
C PHE A 552 9.91 26.18 11.39
N ASP A 553 10.57 25.27 10.67
CA ASP A 553 10.20 24.87 9.31
C ASP A 553 8.99 23.91 9.33
N PRO A 554 7.80 24.34 8.85
CA PRO A 554 6.58 23.55 8.93
C PRO A 554 6.43 22.54 7.78
N SER A 555 7.46 22.36 6.94
CA SER A 555 7.39 21.55 5.70
C SER A 555 6.76 20.18 5.89
N TYR A 556 7.06 19.50 7.01
CA TYR A 556 6.44 18.21 7.35
C TYR A 556 4.94 18.33 7.57
N HIS A 557 4.50 19.27 8.40
CA HIS A 557 3.09 19.45 8.73
C HIS A 557 2.27 19.87 7.51
N VAL A 558 2.80 20.77 6.67
CA VAL A 558 2.15 21.17 5.40
C VAL A 558 1.99 19.97 4.47
N ALA A 559 3.06 19.18 4.27
CA ALA A 559 3.01 18.00 3.42
C ALA A 559 2.03 16.94 3.96
N ARG A 560 1.99 16.74 5.29
CA ARG A 560 1.04 15.83 5.94
C ARG A 560 -0.41 16.29 5.73
N TYR A 561 -0.71 17.56 5.96
CA TYR A 561 -2.05 18.12 5.73
C TYR A 561 -2.50 17.89 4.28
N HIS A 562 -1.64 18.19 3.30
CA HIS A 562 -1.94 17.96 1.87
C HIS A 562 -2.20 16.48 1.57
N PHE A 563 -1.42 15.58 2.17
CA PHE A 563 -1.55 14.14 1.97
C PHE A 563 -2.86 13.59 2.58
N VAL A 564 -3.15 13.94 3.83
CA VAL A 564 -4.31 13.41 4.58
C VAL A 564 -5.62 13.92 3.98
N HIS A 565 -5.69 15.21 3.63
CA HIS A 565 -6.87 15.81 3.01
C HIS A 565 -6.94 15.60 1.48
N LYS A 566 -5.96 14.90 0.89
CA LYS A 566 -5.92 14.56 -0.54
C LYS A 566 -6.12 15.79 -1.43
N LEU A 567 -5.45 16.89 -1.09
CA LEU A 567 -5.62 18.13 -1.84
C LEU A 567 -5.20 17.93 -3.31
N PRO A 568 -5.98 18.47 -4.28
CA PRO A 568 -5.62 18.42 -5.68
C PRO A 568 -4.24 19.02 -5.94
N GLN A 569 -3.48 18.40 -6.84
CA GLN A 569 -2.19 18.91 -7.26
C GLN A 569 -2.40 20.04 -8.27
N ALA A 570 -1.76 21.20 -8.04
CA ALA A 570 -1.82 22.34 -8.95
C ALA A 570 -0.80 22.26 -10.10
N TRP A 571 0.21 21.38 -9.98
CA TRP A 571 1.22 21.13 -11.01
C TRP A 571 1.84 19.74 -10.84
N THR A 572 2.50 19.26 -11.89
CA THR A 572 3.33 18.05 -11.81
C THR A 572 4.69 18.37 -11.20
N PRO A 573 5.13 17.68 -10.13
CA PRO A 573 6.46 17.88 -9.57
C PRO A 573 7.58 17.66 -10.60
N ARG A 574 8.59 18.53 -10.63
CA ARG A 574 9.67 18.50 -11.65
C ARG A 574 10.46 17.18 -11.72
N HIS A 575 10.64 16.50 -10.58
CA HIS A 575 11.30 15.20 -10.54
C HIS A 575 10.51 14.08 -11.28
N LEU A 576 9.24 14.33 -11.60
CA LEU A 576 8.37 13.47 -12.40
C LEU A 576 8.23 14.03 -13.83
N ALA A 577 7.96 15.34 -13.95
CA ALA A 577 7.87 16.05 -15.20
C ALA A 577 9.26 16.54 -15.67
N VAL A 578 10.13 15.59 -16.03
CA VAL A 578 11.52 15.89 -16.46
C VAL A 578 11.60 16.84 -17.64
N HIS A 579 10.56 16.90 -18.48
CA HIS A 579 10.43 17.85 -19.59
C HIS A 579 10.23 19.32 -19.15
N ARG A 580 10.03 19.56 -17.84
CA ARG A 580 9.89 20.88 -17.22
C ARG A 580 11.12 21.30 -16.40
N GLU A 581 12.21 20.51 -16.44
CA GLU A 581 13.47 20.89 -15.81
C GLU A 581 14.20 21.98 -16.61
N ARG A 582 14.83 22.93 -15.92
CA ARG A 582 15.59 24.01 -16.56
C ARG A 582 16.80 23.40 -17.27
N GLY A 583 16.84 23.49 -18.60
CA GLY A 583 17.91 22.93 -19.44
C GLY A 583 17.54 21.65 -20.19
N ALA A 584 16.31 21.14 -20.08
CA ALA A 584 15.84 19.98 -20.87
C ALA A 584 15.58 20.32 -22.36
N ALA A 585 15.63 21.60 -22.72
CA ALA A 585 15.67 22.09 -24.09
C ALA A 585 17.07 22.66 -24.37
N ALA A 586 17.98 21.80 -24.81
CA ALA A 586 19.17 22.12 -25.59
C ALA A 586 19.56 20.90 -26.41
#